data_AF-A0AAU3L5C7-F1
#
_entry.id   AF-A0AAU3L5C7-F1
#
_cell.length_a   1.000
_cell.length_b   1.000
_cell.length_c   1.000
_cell.angle_alpha   90.00
_cell.angle_beta   90.00
_cell.angle_gamma   90.00
#
_symmetry.space_group_name_H-M   'P 1'
#
loop_
_entity.id
_entity.type
_entity.pdbx_description
1 polymer ?
#
loop_
_entity_poly.entity_id
_entity_poly.type
_entity_poly.pdbx_seq_one_letter_code
_entity_poly.pdbx_strand_id
1 'polypeptide(L)'
;MSDHDETAGSQSAFDEEARQVLAVGAREEKLRRRYPIESTSFERTRMAPYTAYAAMVLEGAGWRQMFPAQPSEDEARLDLAAVLRQLTAHAPAGARYAQAAEAVENGADQIIIGERVYRIVRVEQTVIMTEYGPEPPQGTDSPFPEEFDDRESEH
;
A
#
# COMPACT_ATOMS: atom_id res chain seq x y z
N MET A 1 9.87 60.09 23.83
CA MET A 1 10.82 59.15 23.24
C MET A 1 10.44 57.78 23.75
N SER A 2 10.01 56.79 22.98
CA SER A 2 9.51 56.66 21.62
C SER A 2 8.91 55.26 21.62
N ASP A 3 7.59 55.12 21.51
CA ASP A 3 6.89 53.82 21.66
C ASP A 3 5.94 53.55 20.48
N HIS A 4 6.21 54.14 19.31
CA HIS A 4 5.40 53.97 18.11
C HIS A 4 6.30 53.68 16.91
N ASP A 5 6.70 52.42 16.73
CA ASP A 5 7.20 51.93 15.43
C ASP A 5 7.08 50.40 15.26
N GLU A 6 7.01 49.62 16.34
CA GLU A 6 6.92 48.14 16.23
C GLU A 6 5.57 47.64 15.71
N THR A 7 4.47 48.36 15.96
CA THR A 7 3.12 47.92 15.57
C THR A 7 2.84 48.07 14.07
N ALA A 8 3.43 49.07 13.41
CA ALA A 8 3.27 49.30 11.97
C ALA A 8 4.04 48.28 11.11
N GLY A 9 5.25 47.91 11.54
CA GLY A 9 6.04 46.84 10.90
C GLY A 9 5.36 45.48 11.01
N SER A 10 4.71 45.21 12.15
CA SER A 10 3.94 43.98 12.36
C SER A 10 2.70 43.90 11.46
N GLN A 11 1.92 44.98 11.33
CA GLN A 11 0.74 45.01 10.45
C GLN A 11 1.09 44.83 8.97
N SER A 12 2.18 45.45 8.50
CA SER A 12 2.65 45.29 7.11
C SER A 12 3.09 43.85 6.80
N ALA A 13 3.70 43.16 7.77
CA ALA A 13 4.10 41.77 7.62
C ALA A 13 2.88 40.83 7.52
N PHE A 14 1.86 41.04 8.35
CA PHE A 14 0.60 40.29 8.29
C PHE A 14 -0.13 40.49 6.94
N ASP A 15 -0.12 41.70 6.37
CA ASP A 15 -0.74 41.98 5.08
C ASP A 15 -0.02 41.28 3.90
N GLU A 16 1.32 41.22 3.95
CA GLU A 16 2.14 40.48 2.98
C GLU A 16 1.85 38.98 3.04
N GLU A 17 1.80 38.42 4.25
CA GLU A 17 1.49 37.01 4.49
C GLU A 17 0.08 36.65 4.01
N ALA A 18 -0.92 37.49 4.30
CA ALA A 18 -2.29 37.29 3.83
C ALA A 18 -2.39 37.27 2.29
N ARG A 19 -1.65 38.16 1.60
CA ARG A 19 -1.59 38.15 0.12
C ARG A 19 -0.94 36.88 -0.42
N GLN A 20 0.10 36.38 0.24
CA GLN A 20 0.76 35.15 -0.17
C GLN A 20 -0.15 33.93 -0.02
N VAL A 21 -0.86 33.82 1.11
CA VAL A 21 -1.86 32.75 1.33
C VAL A 21 -2.96 32.78 0.26
N LEU A 22 -3.50 33.96 -0.06
CA LEU A 22 -4.51 34.11 -1.11
C LEU A 22 -3.99 33.73 -2.50
N ALA A 23 -2.74 34.10 -2.82
CA ALA A 23 -2.12 33.76 -4.09
C ALA A 23 -1.88 32.23 -4.22
N VAL A 24 -1.53 31.56 -3.12
CA VAL A 24 -1.45 30.08 -3.07
C VAL A 24 -2.82 29.46 -3.31
N GLY A 25 -3.85 29.91 -2.58
CA GLY A 25 -5.22 29.40 -2.76
C GLY A 25 -5.76 29.58 -4.18
N ALA A 26 -5.47 30.70 -4.84
CA ALA A 26 -5.84 30.93 -6.24
C ALA A 26 -5.14 29.96 -7.22
N ARG A 27 -3.89 29.57 -6.94
CA ARG A 27 -3.16 28.57 -7.74
C ARG A 27 -3.74 27.17 -7.54
N GLU A 28 -4.02 26.80 -6.30
CA GLU A 28 -4.68 25.52 -5.98
C GLU A 28 -6.04 25.40 -6.66
N GLU A 29 -6.86 26.45 -6.60
CA GLU A 29 -8.17 26.49 -7.25
C GLU A 29 -8.06 26.34 -8.78
N LYS A 30 -7.06 26.99 -9.38
CA LYS A 30 -6.79 26.82 -10.82
C LYS A 30 -6.40 25.38 -11.17
N LEU A 31 -5.67 24.69 -10.31
CA LEU A 31 -5.32 23.27 -10.49
C LEU A 31 -6.56 22.38 -10.35
N ARG A 32 -7.41 22.59 -9.33
CA ARG A 32 -8.67 21.84 -9.14
C ARG A 32 -9.59 21.94 -10.35
N ARG A 33 -9.71 23.13 -10.95
CA ARG A 33 -10.52 23.34 -12.17
C ARG A 33 -9.94 22.69 -13.41
N ARG A 34 -8.61 22.59 -13.50
CA ARG A 34 -7.92 21.96 -14.63
C ARG A 34 -8.00 20.44 -14.56
N TYR A 35 -8.00 19.90 -13.34
CA TYR A 35 -7.94 18.47 -13.07
C TYR A 35 -9.06 18.04 -12.10
N PRO A 36 -10.34 18.09 -12.50
CA PRO A 36 -11.45 17.61 -11.69
C PRO A 36 -11.42 16.09 -11.46
N ILE A 37 -12.04 15.64 -10.38
CA ILE A 37 -11.93 14.27 -9.88
C ILE A 37 -12.84 13.27 -10.61
N GLU A 38 -13.98 13.71 -11.15
CA GLU A 38 -15.00 12.84 -11.74
C GLU A 38 -14.96 12.87 -13.28
N SER A 39 -14.94 11.70 -13.95
CA SER A 39 -14.98 11.58 -15.42
C SER A 39 -15.35 10.16 -15.90
N THR A 40 -15.85 10.05 -17.14
CA THR A 40 -16.14 8.77 -17.84
C THR A 40 -15.18 8.46 -19.00
N SER A 41 -14.06 9.17 -19.17
CA SER A 41 -13.12 8.96 -20.29
C SER A 41 -11.67 8.70 -19.82
N PHE A 42 -10.90 7.94 -20.62
CA PHE A 42 -9.59 7.40 -20.25
C PHE A 42 -8.48 7.94 -21.18
N GLU A 43 -7.46 8.60 -20.63
CA GLU A 43 -6.24 9.01 -21.35
C GLU A 43 -5.01 8.25 -20.82
N ARG A 44 -4.08 7.87 -21.69
CA ARG A 44 -2.91 7.05 -21.33
C ARG A 44 -1.73 7.91 -20.86
N THR A 45 -1.52 8.00 -19.55
CA THR A 45 -0.27 8.45 -18.94
C THR A 45 0.72 7.29 -18.79
N ARG A 46 2.02 7.51 -19.03
CA ARG A 46 3.05 6.47 -18.83
C ARG A 46 3.37 6.32 -17.35
N MET A 47 3.16 5.14 -16.80
CA MET A 47 3.54 4.79 -15.43
C MET A 47 4.71 3.81 -15.43
N ALA A 48 5.60 3.94 -14.44
CA ALA A 48 6.57 2.91 -14.15
C ALA A 48 5.84 1.70 -13.54
N PRO A 49 6.03 0.47 -14.03
CA PRO A 49 5.44 -0.70 -13.39
C PRO A 49 6.12 -0.90 -12.03
N TYR A 50 5.35 -0.78 -10.95
CA TYR A 50 5.77 -1.21 -9.61
C TYR A 50 5.26 -2.63 -9.40
N THR A 51 6.19 -3.54 -9.12
CA THR A 51 5.87 -4.94 -8.85
C THR A 51 5.81 -5.13 -7.35
N ALA A 52 4.69 -5.66 -6.87
CA ALA A 52 4.55 -6.10 -5.50
C ALA A 52 4.55 -7.64 -5.43
N TYR A 53 4.68 -8.19 -4.24
CA TYR A 53 4.80 -9.63 -4.01
C TYR A 53 3.90 -10.06 -2.87
N ALA A 54 3.32 -11.26 -2.95
CA ALA A 54 2.52 -11.82 -1.86
C ALA A 54 2.71 -13.33 -1.79
N ALA A 55 2.11 -13.97 -0.79
CA ALA A 55 1.92 -15.41 -0.82
C ALA A 55 0.46 -15.77 -1.10
N MET A 56 0.26 -16.86 -1.84
CA MET A 56 -1.04 -17.51 -1.98
C MET A 56 -0.99 -18.94 -1.49
N VAL A 57 -2.10 -19.39 -0.92
CA VAL A 57 -2.32 -20.79 -0.54
C VAL A 57 -3.45 -21.40 -1.38
N LEU A 58 -3.26 -22.63 -1.83
CA LEU A 58 -4.32 -23.43 -2.44
C LEU A 58 -5.18 -24.06 -1.33
N GLU A 59 -6.43 -23.64 -1.25
CA GLU A 59 -7.42 -24.14 -0.30
C GLU A 59 -8.71 -24.55 -1.02
N GLY A 60 -9.18 -25.77 -0.77
CA GLY A 60 -10.32 -26.34 -1.48
C GLY A 60 -10.09 -26.38 -2.99
N ALA A 61 -10.85 -25.57 -3.74
CA ALA A 61 -10.77 -25.48 -5.19
C ALA A 61 -10.10 -24.18 -5.72
N GLY A 62 -9.53 -23.33 -4.85
CA GLY A 62 -9.06 -22.00 -5.24
C GLY A 62 -7.81 -21.53 -4.53
N TRP A 63 -7.18 -20.50 -5.09
CA TRP A 63 -6.05 -19.80 -4.49
C TRP A 63 -6.55 -18.62 -3.66
N ARG A 64 -6.06 -18.49 -2.43
CA ARG A 64 -6.34 -17.37 -1.53
C ARG A 64 -5.04 -16.63 -1.21
N GLN A 65 -5.07 -15.31 -1.23
CA GLN A 65 -3.94 -14.48 -0.78
C GLN A 65 -3.85 -14.49 0.75
N MET A 66 -2.64 -14.60 1.28
CA MET A 66 -2.40 -14.81 2.72
C MET A 66 -2.12 -13.53 3.50
N PHE A 67 -1.70 -12.45 2.84
CA PHE A 67 -1.36 -11.16 3.46
C PHE A 67 -1.33 -10.06 2.40
N PRO A 68 -1.40 -8.76 2.76
CA PRO A 68 -1.26 -7.65 1.82
C PRO A 68 0.02 -7.72 1.00
N ALA A 69 -0.02 -7.26 -0.26
CA ALA A 69 1.14 -7.31 -1.13
C ALA A 69 2.29 -6.44 -0.58
N GLN A 70 3.49 -7.03 -0.50
CA GLN A 70 4.72 -6.41 -0.03
C GLN A 70 5.47 -5.73 -1.19
N PRO A 71 6.21 -4.64 -0.92
CA PRO A 71 6.95 -3.93 -1.96
C PRO A 71 8.20 -4.68 -2.43
N SER A 72 8.68 -5.68 -1.68
CA SER A 72 9.79 -6.53 -2.09
C SER A 72 9.47 -8.03 -2.01
N GLU A 73 10.19 -8.80 -2.82
CA GLU A 73 10.14 -10.27 -2.79
C GLU A 73 10.64 -10.80 -1.44
N ASP A 74 11.74 -10.22 -0.91
CA ASP A 74 12.35 -10.64 0.35
C ASP A 74 11.38 -10.45 1.53
N GLU A 75 10.66 -9.33 1.60
CA GLU A 75 9.63 -9.11 2.64
C GLU A 75 8.49 -10.12 2.51
N ALA A 76 7.99 -10.39 1.31
CA ALA A 76 6.96 -11.41 1.11
C ALA A 76 7.44 -12.82 1.53
N ARG A 77 8.71 -13.13 1.33
CA ARG A 77 9.32 -14.40 1.79
C ARG A 77 9.41 -14.47 3.29
N LEU A 78 9.86 -13.38 3.94
CA LEU A 78 9.93 -13.30 5.40
C LEU A 78 8.55 -13.43 6.03
N ASP A 79 7.54 -12.74 5.48
CA ASP A 79 6.15 -12.83 5.94
C ASP A 79 5.62 -14.26 5.80
N LEU A 80 5.79 -14.91 4.64
CA LEU A 80 5.37 -16.31 4.47
C LEU A 80 6.12 -17.26 5.43
N ALA A 81 7.42 -17.06 5.63
CA ALA A 81 8.19 -17.87 6.58
C ALA A 81 7.69 -17.70 8.02
N ALA A 82 7.35 -16.47 8.44
CA ALA A 82 6.76 -16.21 9.74
C ALA A 82 5.42 -16.95 9.93
N VAL A 83 4.53 -16.88 8.94
CA VAL A 83 3.26 -17.64 8.94
C VAL A 83 3.50 -19.14 9.07
N LEU A 84 4.43 -19.70 8.29
CA LEU A 84 4.78 -21.13 8.37
C LEU A 84 5.33 -21.50 9.76
N ARG A 85 6.15 -20.64 10.38
CA ARG A 85 6.66 -20.87 11.75
C ARG A 85 5.53 -20.86 12.77
N GLN A 86 4.51 -20.00 12.65
CA GLN A 86 3.36 -20.00 13.56
C GLN A 86 2.55 -21.30 13.44
N LEU A 87 2.38 -21.83 12.23
CA LEU A 87 1.72 -23.11 12.00
C LEU A 87 2.46 -24.30 12.63
N THR A 88 3.78 -24.16 12.87
CA THR A 88 4.59 -25.19 13.54
C THR A 88 4.07 -25.50 14.95
N ALA A 89 3.61 -24.49 15.69
CA ALA A 89 3.14 -24.64 17.06
C ALA A 89 1.78 -25.37 17.17
N HIS A 90 1.02 -25.40 16.08
CA HIS A 90 -0.40 -25.81 16.10
C HIS A 90 -0.69 -27.09 15.30
N ALA A 91 0.28 -27.62 14.54
CA ALA A 91 0.06 -28.75 13.64
C ALA A 91 0.84 -30.02 14.04
N PRO A 92 0.26 -31.23 13.88
CA PRO A 92 0.98 -32.50 14.04
C PRO A 92 2.21 -32.64 13.13
N ALA A 93 2.27 -31.84 12.06
CA ALA A 93 3.37 -31.78 11.10
C ALA A 93 4.38 -30.64 11.37
N GLY A 94 4.48 -30.12 12.60
CA GLY A 94 5.25 -28.92 12.92
C GLY A 94 6.68 -28.88 12.36
N ALA A 95 7.43 -29.99 12.43
CA ALA A 95 8.78 -30.04 11.86
C ALA A 95 8.85 -29.75 10.35
N ARG A 96 7.81 -30.11 9.58
CA ARG A 96 7.73 -29.81 8.14
C ARG A 96 7.48 -28.34 7.87
N TYR A 97 6.71 -27.68 8.73
CA TYR A 97 6.46 -26.25 8.64
C TYR A 97 7.72 -25.42 8.95
N ALA A 98 8.49 -25.82 9.96
CA ALA A 98 9.79 -25.20 10.26
C ALA A 98 10.77 -25.34 9.08
N GLN A 99 10.90 -26.55 8.51
CA GLN A 99 11.75 -26.78 7.34
C GLN A 99 11.28 -25.96 6.11
N ALA A 100 9.97 -25.84 5.92
CA ALA A 100 9.42 -25.05 4.83
C ALA A 100 9.69 -23.54 4.99
N ALA A 101 9.61 -23.01 6.21
CA ALA A 101 9.95 -21.62 6.48
C ALA A 101 11.40 -21.32 6.09
N GLU A 102 12.34 -22.19 6.49
CA GLU A 102 13.75 -22.09 6.07
C GLU A 102 13.90 -22.19 4.55
N ALA A 103 13.15 -23.07 3.88
CA ALA A 103 13.22 -23.21 2.44
C ALA A 103 12.75 -21.94 1.71
N VAL A 104 11.68 -21.29 2.17
CA VAL A 104 11.16 -20.04 1.59
C VAL A 104 12.16 -18.90 1.74
N GLU A 105 12.76 -18.75 2.93
CA GLU A 105 13.83 -17.76 3.19
C GLU A 105 15.05 -18.00 2.30
N ASN A 106 15.34 -19.26 1.96
CA ASN A 106 16.42 -19.64 1.04
C ASN A 106 16.02 -19.63 -0.45
N GLY A 107 14.88 -19.02 -0.79
CA GLY A 107 14.50 -18.77 -2.19
C GLY A 107 13.52 -19.78 -2.80
N ALA A 108 12.89 -20.67 -2.01
CA ALA A 108 11.86 -21.55 -2.56
C ALA A 108 10.59 -20.74 -2.92
N ASP A 109 10.17 -20.81 -4.18
CA ASP A 109 8.95 -20.13 -4.66
C ASP A 109 7.65 -20.87 -4.32
N GLN A 110 7.75 -22.18 -4.07
CA GLN A 110 6.62 -23.05 -3.79
C GLN A 110 6.94 -24.07 -2.70
N ILE A 111 6.01 -24.24 -1.77
CA ILE A 111 6.04 -25.23 -0.71
C ILE A 111 4.77 -26.09 -0.79
N ILE A 112 4.91 -27.40 -0.57
CA ILE A 112 3.78 -28.32 -0.47
C ILE A 112 3.87 -29.06 0.88
N ILE A 113 2.83 -28.94 1.71
CA ILE A 113 2.72 -29.64 2.99
C ILE A 113 1.34 -30.29 3.07
N GLY A 114 1.30 -31.62 2.97
CA GLY A 114 0.03 -32.35 2.88
C GLY A 114 -0.72 -31.97 1.60
N GLU A 115 -1.96 -31.50 1.74
CA GLU A 115 -2.81 -31.04 0.63
C GLU A 115 -2.73 -29.53 0.38
N ARG A 116 -1.94 -28.80 1.17
CA ARG A 116 -1.77 -27.34 1.02
C ARG A 116 -0.57 -27.03 0.12
N VAL A 117 -0.77 -26.11 -0.81
CA VAL A 117 0.27 -25.56 -1.69
C VAL A 117 0.41 -24.07 -1.40
N TYR A 118 1.59 -23.63 -1.02
CA TYR A 118 1.93 -22.23 -0.79
C TYR A 118 2.82 -21.74 -1.91
N ARG A 119 2.61 -20.51 -2.39
CA ARG A 119 3.42 -19.90 -3.46
C ARG A 119 3.70 -18.44 -3.20
N ILE A 120 4.94 -18.02 -3.44
CA ILE A 120 5.27 -16.62 -3.68
C ILE A 120 4.72 -16.26 -5.06
N VAL A 121 4.01 -15.14 -5.13
CA VAL A 121 3.40 -14.64 -6.36
C VAL A 121 3.79 -13.19 -6.60
N ARG A 122 3.87 -12.85 -7.89
CA ARG A 122 4.00 -11.47 -8.34
C ARG A 122 2.63 -10.83 -8.43
N VAL A 123 2.49 -9.63 -7.90
CA VAL A 123 1.28 -8.79 -7.96
C VAL A 123 1.61 -7.57 -8.82
N GLU A 124 0.82 -7.35 -9.87
CA GLU A 124 0.91 -6.15 -10.69
C GLU A 124 -0.01 -5.07 -10.11
N GLN A 125 0.56 -3.93 -9.74
CA GLN A 125 -0.21 -2.78 -9.26
C GLN A 125 -0.55 -1.87 -10.43
N THR A 126 -1.83 -1.53 -10.54
CA THR A 126 -2.34 -0.62 -11.57
C THR A 126 -2.84 0.64 -10.91
N VAL A 127 -2.46 1.80 -11.46
CA VAL A 127 -3.08 3.07 -11.11
C VAL A 127 -4.14 3.38 -12.14
N ILE A 128 -5.33 3.70 -11.66
CA ILE A 128 -6.46 4.08 -12.50
C ILE A 128 -6.32 5.57 -12.82
N MET A 129 -6.40 5.91 -14.10
CA MET A 129 -6.28 7.28 -14.61
C MET A 129 -7.63 7.73 -15.18
N THR A 130 -8.07 8.90 -14.75
CA THR A 130 -9.16 9.66 -15.38
C THR A 130 -8.58 10.60 -16.44
N GLU A 131 -9.43 11.30 -17.19
CA GLU A 131 -9.01 12.37 -18.11
C GLU A 131 -8.27 13.54 -17.41
N TYR A 132 -8.36 13.61 -16.09
CA TYR A 132 -7.82 14.69 -15.28
C TYR A 132 -6.65 14.27 -14.38
N GLY A 133 -6.33 12.98 -14.32
CA GLY A 133 -5.24 12.47 -13.48
C GLY A 133 -5.59 11.19 -12.75
N PRO A 134 -4.76 10.76 -11.78
CA PRO A 134 -5.03 9.58 -10.97
C PRO A 134 -6.39 9.67 -10.29
N GLU A 135 -7.15 8.59 -10.35
CA GLU A 135 -8.42 8.47 -9.65
C GLU A 135 -8.19 8.47 -8.12
N PRO A 136 -8.95 9.23 -7.31
CA PRO A 136 -8.87 9.13 -5.86
C PRO A 136 -9.52 7.83 -5.36
N PRO A 137 -9.35 7.48 -4.07
CA PRO A 137 -10.09 6.38 -3.47
C PRO A 137 -11.60 6.53 -3.64
N GLN A 138 -12.28 5.44 -3.99
CA GLN A 138 -13.74 5.36 -4.06
C GLN A 138 -14.32 4.90 -2.71
N GLY A 139 -15.56 5.31 -2.42
CA GLY A 139 -16.26 4.86 -1.21
C GLY A 139 -16.57 3.35 -1.17
N THR A 140 -16.39 2.66 -2.30
CA THR A 140 -16.51 1.20 -2.42
C THR A 140 -15.17 0.46 -2.31
N ASP A 141 -14.05 1.19 -2.24
CA ASP A 141 -12.74 0.57 -2.04
C ASP A 141 -12.69 -0.08 -0.66
N SER A 142 -12.28 -1.35 -0.63
CA SER A 142 -12.08 -2.09 0.61
C SER A 142 -10.58 -2.28 0.84
N PRO A 143 -10.07 -2.08 2.07
CA PRO A 143 -8.72 -2.52 2.40
C PRO A 143 -8.62 -4.04 2.28
N PHE A 144 -7.40 -4.56 2.33
CA PHE A 144 -7.22 -6.01 2.47
C PHE A 144 -7.90 -6.48 3.77
N PRO A 145 -8.79 -7.49 3.74
CA PRO A 145 -9.51 -7.92 4.93
C PRO A 145 -8.56 -8.49 5.99
N GLU A 146 -8.62 -7.98 7.22
CA GLU A 146 -7.74 -8.42 8.32
C GLU A 146 -7.91 -9.91 8.63
N GLU A 147 -9.12 -10.46 8.45
CA GLU A 147 -9.39 -11.88 8.66
C GLU A 147 -8.67 -12.81 7.67
N PHE A 148 -8.10 -12.26 6.59
CA PHE A 148 -7.30 -12.99 5.62
C PHE A 148 -5.81 -12.71 5.75
N ASP A 149 -5.39 -11.83 6.66
CA ASP A 149 -3.98 -11.59 6.96
C ASP A 149 -3.51 -12.64 7.96
N ASP A 150 -2.87 -13.68 7.45
CA ASP A 150 -2.39 -14.82 8.24
C ASP A 150 -1.15 -14.45 9.09
N ARG A 151 -0.65 -13.20 9.03
CA ARG A 151 0.45 -12.70 9.88
C ARG A 151 -0.06 -12.41 11.30
N GLU A 152 0.83 -12.52 12.29
CA GLU A 152 0.45 -12.15 13.66
C GLU A 152 0.26 -10.64 13.75
N SER A 153 -0.88 -10.22 14.30
CA SER A 153 -1.09 -8.82 14.67
C SER A 153 -0.25 -8.55 15.93
N GLU A 154 0.73 -7.65 15.84
CA GLU A 154 1.41 -7.14 17.04
C GLU A 154 0.36 -6.38 17.88
N HIS A 155 -0.19 -7.02 18.91
CA HIS A 155 -1.08 -6.41 19.91
C HIS A 155 -0.32 -6.04 21.18
#